data_AF-A0A959QGY3-F1
#
_entry.id   AF-A0A959QGY3-F1
#
_cell.length_a   1.000
_cell.length_b   1.000
_cell.length_c   1.000
_cell.angle_alpha   90.00
_cell.angle_beta   90.00
_cell.angle_gamma   90.00
#
_symmetry.space_group_name_H-M   'P 1'
#
loop_
_entity.id
_entity.type
_entity.pdbx_description
1 polymer ?
#
loop_
_entity_poly.entity_id
_entity_poly.type
_entity_poly.pdbx_seq_one_letter_code
_entity_poly.pdbx_strand_id
1 'polypeptide(L)'
;MSNYFEIIFNTITEARCSVRRQYCKDFQSKTIQVEILRSKKVGNYGDLPEGKRKPCQLIWLGFLLLWLAACVKNDELPGIELESSSPFLAFPLANVNISSNELIEELEGDTRIQLNSEGLYTAFFTSDSIVKTKDELFPKIDINLPLPIIDSVVVLPLSLISDFALKKGVLKGDAITFTFNSLEEEDIRVTIRLPQLKKEGKEFTAEFVIAFDGSPPSTFITPAFGLEGYEVDFSSGNLSMIYDARNVDGQRIVLPLSFAQIGALDFSYLEGSIAQTSIPSGLQRIDVAIQDSLVEGTYTFQNPKIHFDVANSFGVPIGINVKNVYVVGADMVPQALQSTLFDNLIILDYPGFSEIGDVVNSRITFDKSNSNLLAITHNDIVAIDYDLDIIINPESSGNSDFFITDSSRAILSAEVELSFDAVVEEISISKAIPTDFSSLDSVIYFRLKAIVDNGLPLSFDPILYLKDTIGGMELILKEEAGRKIESAPTDELGNQIGTATSVLYFEGDEQDVVTIRNMNLLETTFVIKSPLEGSIPTKISPELRLDLRLGVEVKLH
;
A
#
# COMPACT_ATOMS: atom_id res chain seq x y z
N MET A 1 0.85 -11.43 18.40
CA MET A 1 0.47 -12.45 19.42
C MET A 1 1.47 -13.59 19.63
N SER A 2 2.36 -13.87 18.67
CA SER A 2 3.39 -14.95 18.71
C SER A 2 4.31 -14.87 19.94
N ASN A 3 4.83 -13.68 20.26
CA ASN A 3 5.79 -13.51 21.35
C ASN A 3 5.19 -13.78 22.73
N TYR A 4 3.89 -13.52 22.94
CA TYR A 4 3.28 -13.69 24.25
C TYR A 4 2.96 -15.16 24.57
N PHE A 5 2.51 -15.95 23.59
CA PHE A 5 2.34 -17.39 23.78
C PHE A 5 3.67 -18.14 23.89
N GLU A 6 4.69 -17.70 23.15
CA GLU A 6 6.05 -18.23 23.26
C GLU A 6 6.67 -17.91 24.63
N ILE A 7 6.41 -16.73 25.21
CA ILE A 7 6.81 -16.37 26.58
C ILE A 7 6.07 -17.21 27.63
N ILE A 8 4.76 -17.46 27.47
CA ILE A 8 3.96 -18.24 28.43
C ILE A 8 4.41 -19.70 28.48
N PHE A 9 4.69 -20.30 27.32
CA PHE A 9 5.20 -21.68 27.26
C PHE A 9 6.68 -21.79 27.65
N ASN A 10 7.55 -20.85 27.24
CA ASN A 10 8.93 -20.82 27.73
C ASN A 10 9.00 -20.61 29.26
N THR A 11 8.04 -19.93 29.88
CA THR A 11 7.97 -19.78 31.34
C THR A 11 7.65 -21.12 32.04
N ILE A 12 6.87 -22.00 31.40
CA ILE A 12 6.62 -23.37 31.90
C ILE A 12 7.88 -24.24 31.74
N THR A 13 8.65 -24.06 30.67
CA THR A 13 9.93 -24.77 30.43
C THR A 13 11.07 -24.26 31.33
N GLU A 14 11.14 -22.95 31.59
CA GLU A 14 12.16 -22.31 32.45
C GLU A 14 11.88 -22.49 33.96
N ALA A 15 10.65 -22.86 34.35
CA ALA A 15 10.34 -23.26 35.73
C ALA A 15 11.15 -24.48 36.20
N ARG A 16 11.77 -25.25 35.28
CA ARG A 16 12.74 -26.31 35.63
C ARG A 16 14.19 -25.84 35.79
N CYS A 17 14.54 -24.59 35.50
CA CYS A 17 15.92 -24.07 35.71
C CYS A 17 16.10 -23.14 36.92
N SER A 18 15.04 -22.61 37.55
CA SER A 18 15.20 -21.73 38.74
C SER A 18 15.14 -22.44 40.10
N VAL A 19 14.73 -23.71 40.16
CA VAL A 19 14.66 -24.48 41.43
C VAL A 19 15.99 -25.19 41.79
N ARG A 20 17.06 -25.03 40.99
CA ARG A 20 18.40 -25.53 41.34
C ARG A 20 19.55 -24.51 41.28
N ARG A 21 19.28 -23.23 40.98
CA ARG A 21 20.26 -22.12 41.09
C ARG A 21 19.60 -20.77 41.40
N GLN A 22 18.98 -20.60 42.58
CA GLN A 22 18.79 -19.25 43.13
C GLN A 22 18.76 -19.24 44.67
N TYR A 23 19.77 -19.84 45.28
CA TYR A 23 20.29 -19.43 46.59
C TYR A 23 21.77 -19.08 46.45
N CYS A 24 22.06 -18.09 45.60
CA CYS A 24 23.25 -17.25 45.65
C CYS A 24 23.00 -16.03 44.74
N LYS A 25 22.92 -14.83 45.34
CA LYS A 25 22.67 -13.49 44.74
C LYS A 25 21.22 -13.25 44.31
N ASP A 26 20.47 -12.23 44.72
CA ASP A 26 20.74 -11.06 45.54
C ASP A 26 19.42 -10.65 46.22
N PHE A 27 19.44 -10.57 47.55
CA PHE A 27 18.52 -9.76 48.33
C PHE A 27 19.30 -8.51 48.72
N GLN A 28 19.38 -7.51 47.82
CA GLN A 28 19.49 -6.10 48.20
C GLN A 28 19.11 -5.18 47.02
N SER A 29 18.17 -4.29 47.32
CA SER A 29 17.77 -3.06 46.60
C SER A 29 16.76 -3.16 45.44
N LYS A 30 15.48 -2.91 45.78
CA LYS A 30 14.66 -1.94 45.03
C LYS A 30 14.50 -0.70 45.91
N THR A 31 14.99 0.44 45.45
CA THR A 31 14.50 1.76 45.86
C THR A 31 14.14 2.51 44.58
N ILE A 32 12.85 2.81 44.45
CA ILE A 32 12.27 3.68 43.42
C ILE A 32 12.84 5.09 43.63
N GLN A 33 13.27 5.79 42.57
CA GLN A 33 13.02 7.23 42.34
C GLN A 33 13.39 7.67 40.90
N VAL A 34 12.35 8.12 40.19
CA VAL A 34 12.24 9.28 39.27
C VAL A 34 13.49 9.75 38.51
N GLU A 35 13.42 9.70 37.17
CA GLU A 35 14.34 10.41 36.29
C GLU A 35 13.70 11.73 35.81
N ILE A 36 14.25 12.87 36.26
CA ILE A 36 14.13 14.16 35.58
C ILE A 36 15.54 14.77 35.46
N LEU A 37 16.00 14.86 34.21
CA LEU A 37 16.98 15.78 33.61
C LEU A 37 18.44 15.79 34.09
N ARG A 38 19.30 15.44 33.13
CA ARG A 38 20.66 15.96 32.83
C ARG A 38 21.12 17.16 33.67
N SER A 39 22.28 17.06 34.34
CA SER A 39 23.50 17.76 33.90
C SER A 39 24.75 17.32 34.68
N LYS A 40 25.90 17.64 34.09
CA LYS A 40 27.27 17.19 34.35
C LYS A 40 27.96 17.90 35.53
N LYS A 41 28.93 17.18 36.10
CA LYS A 41 30.29 17.58 36.54
C LYS A 41 30.54 18.03 38.01
N VAL A 42 31.41 17.22 38.64
CA VAL A 42 32.73 17.54 39.27
C VAL A 42 32.80 17.79 40.78
N GLY A 43 33.66 16.98 41.43
CA GLY A 43 34.58 17.37 42.51
C GLY A 43 34.35 16.64 43.84
N ASN A 44 35.12 15.60 44.22
CA ASN A 44 36.44 15.55 44.87
C ASN A 44 36.42 15.60 46.43
N TYR A 45 37.28 14.78 47.06
CA TYR A 45 37.62 14.64 48.51
C TYR A 45 36.53 14.03 49.42
N GLY A 46 36.81 13.16 50.40
CA GLY A 46 38.04 12.59 50.96
C GLY A 46 37.70 11.70 52.18
N ASP A 47 38.66 10.87 52.57
CA ASP A 47 38.94 10.28 53.89
C ASP A 47 37.95 9.36 54.68
N LEU A 48 38.56 8.27 55.15
CA LEU A 48 38.17 7.25 56.14
C LEU A 48 37.83 7.85 57.53
N PRO A 49 37.06 7.17 58.42
CA PRO A 49 37.68 6.21 59.34
C PRO A 49 36.85 4.97 59.75
N GLU A 50 37.61 3.97 60.22
CA GLU A 50 37.20 2.73 60.88
C GLU A 50 36.44 2.93 62.22
N GLY A 51 35.59 1.97 62.60
CA GLY A 51 34.86 2.01 63.88
C GLY A 51 34.13 0.72 64.31
N LYS A 52 34.87 -0.37 64.56
CA LYS A 52 34.67 -1.48 65.52
C LYS A 52 33.25 -1.92 66.04
N ARG A 53 33.01 -3.25 65.83
CA ARG A 53 32.52 -4.32 66.78
C ARG A 53 31.08 -4.21 67.32
N LYS A 54 30.24 -5.26 67.51
CA LYS A 54 30.26 -6.76 67.46
C LYS A 54 28.75 -7.23 67.60
N PRO A 55 28.36 -8.50 67.90
CA PRO A 55 27.91 -9.55 66.96
C PRO A 55 26.50 -10.14 67.30
N CYS A 56 25.49 -10.11 66.43
CA CYS A 56 24.22 -10.81 66.73
C CYS A 56 24.21 -12.27 66.24
N GLN A 57 24.83 -13.13 67.05
CA GLN A 57 24.53 -14.55 67.15
C GLN A 57 23.08 -14.71 67.65
N LEU A 58 22.09 -14.78 66.75
CA LEU A 58 20.72 -15.19 67.15
C LEU A 58 19.85 -15.82 66.04
N ILE A 59 20.36 -15.97 64.82
CA ILE A 59 19.57 -16.52 63.69
C ILE A 59 19.98 -17.97 63.33
N TRP A 60 21.15 -18.43 63.81
CA TRP A 60 21.64 -19.79 63.56
C TRP A 60 21.09 -20.88 64.51
N LEU A 61 20.34 -20.51 65.55
CA LEU A 61 19.69 -21.49 66.44
C LEU A 61 18.29 -21.93 65.95
N GLY A 62 17.66 -21.15 65.05
CA GLY A 62 16.34 -21.47 64.50
C GLY A 62 16.39 -22.46 63.32
N PHE A 63 17.46 -22.44 62.54
CA PHE A 63 17.65 -23.34 61.40
C PHE A 63 18.16 -24.74 61.78
N LEU A 64 18.76 -24.89 62.97
CA LEU A 64 19.26 -26.17 63.49
C LEU A 64 18.18 -27.01 64.20
N LEU A 65 17.06 -26.39 64.62
CA LEU A 65 15.93 -27.07 65.27
C LEU A 65 14.86 -27.59 64.28
N LEU A 66 14.85 -27.09 63.03
CA LEU A 66 13.96 -27.58 61.96
C LEU A 66 14.55 -28.74 61.14
N TRP A 67 15.82 -29.09 61.37
CA TRP A 67 16.49 -30.25 60.75
C TRP A 67 16.46 -31.53 61.59
N LEU A 68 15.87 -31.50 62.79
CA LEU A 68 15.81 -32.66 63.71
C LEU A 68 14.43 -33.34 63.82
N ALA A 69 13.49 -33.05 62.92
CA ALA A 69 12.14 -33.65 62.96
C ALA A 69 11.64 -34.25 61.63
N ALA A 70 12.52 -34.77 60.77
CA ALA A 70 12.11 -35.59 59.62
C ALA A 70 13.10 -36.71 59.32
N CYS A 71 13.36 -37.54 60.34
CA CYS A 71 13.88 -38.88 60.15
C CYS A 71 13.36 -39.75 61.30
N VAL A 72 12.06 -40.03 61.28
CA VAL A 72 11.50 -41.13 62.07
C VAL A 72 11.63 -42.38 61.21
N LYS A 73 12.47 -43.28 61.70
CA LYS A 73 12.67 -44.63 61.18
C LYS A 73 11.32 -45.36 61.27
N ASN A 74 10.87 -45.91 60.15
CA ASN A 74 9.80 -46.90 60.10
C ASN A 74 10.14 -48.06 61.03
N ASP A 75 9.47 -48.15 62.17
CA ASP A 75 9.23 -49.38 62.89
C ASP A 75 7.89 -49.20 63.65
N GLU A 76 6.88 -49.93 63.18
CA GLU A 76 5.64 -50.33 63.87
C GLU A 76 4.75 -49.24 64.49
N LEU A 77 3.89 -48.63 63.65
CA LEU A 77 2.61 -48.05 64.09
C LEU A 77 1.47 -48.73 63.31
N PRO A 78 0.69 -49.64 63.92
CA PRO A 78 -0.46 -50.22 63.25
C PRO A 78 -1.62 -49.22 63.30
N GLY A 79 -2.10 -48.79 62.13
CA GLY A 79 -3.40 -48.12 62.01
C GLY A 79 -3.44 -46.69 61.45
N ILE A 80 -2.45 -46.27 60.64
CA ILE A 80 -2.60 -45.07 59.81
C ILE A 80 -2.33 -45.47 58.36
N GLU A 81 -3.40 -45.81 57.64
CA GLU A 81 -3.40 -45.75 56.18
C GLU A 81 -3.35 -44.27 55.80
N LEU A 82 -2.17 -43.80 55.38
CA LEU A 82 -2.06 -42.54 54.65
C LEU A 82 -2.74 -42.76 53.30
N GLU A 83 -4.00 -42.33 53.18
CA GLU A 83 -4.61 -42.12 51.86
C GLU A 83 -3.66 -41.22 51.05
N SER A 84 -3.23 -41.73 49.90
CA SER A 84 -2.39 -41.02 48.94
C SER A 84 -3.12 -39.77 48.44
N SER A 85 -2.99 -38.64 49.14
CA SER A 85 -3.56 -37.38 48.67
C SER A 85 -2.70 -36.86 47.53
N SER A 86 -3.09 -37.15 46.29
CA SER A 86 -2.53 -36.55 45.08
C SER A 86 -2.93 -35.07 45.07
N PRO A 87 -2.00 -34.12 45.35
CA PRO A 87 -2.37 -32.72 45.56
C PRO A 87 -2.74 -32.05 44.24
N PHE A 88 -3.78 -31.20 44.27
CA PHE A 88 -4.03 -30.22 43.22
C PHE A 88 -3.16 -28.98 43.46
N LEU A 89 -2.47 -28.52 42.42
CA LEU A 89 -1.65 -27.31 42.43
C LEU A 89 -2.16 -26.36 41.34
N ALA A 90 -2.43 -25.10 41.71
CA ALA A 90 -2.89 -24.08 40.77
C ALA A 90 -1.85 -22.96 40.62
N PHE A 91 -1.56 -22.58 39.38
CA PHE A 91 -0.56 -21.58 39.03
C PHE A 91 -1.14 -20.57 38.02
N PRO A 92 -0.95 -19.25 38.22
CA PRO A 92 -1.18 -18.29 37.15
C PRO A 92 -0.11 -18.47 36.08
N LEU A 93 -0.52 -18.56 34.82
CA LEU A 93 0.39 -18.69 33.68
C LEU A 93 0.65 -17.35 33.00
N ALA A 94 -0.41 -16.56 32.79
CA ALA A 94 -0.32 -15.36 31.97
C ALA A 94 -1.36 -14.30 32.32
N ASN A 95 -1.00 -13.05 32.04
CA ASN A 95 -1.91 -11.94 31.91
C ASN A 95 -1.50 -11.14 30.67
N VAL A 96 -2.34 -11.14 29.64
CA VAL A 96 -2.06 -10.56 28.32
C VAL A 96 -3.15 -9.53 28.02
N ASN A 97 -2.74 -8.32 27.67
CA ASN A 97 -3.61 -7.30 27.09
C ASN A 97 -3.29 -7.23 25.61
N ILE A 98 -4.30 -7.40 24.75
CA ILE A 98 -4.18 -7.33 23.30
C ILE A 98 -5.01 -6.14 22.84
N SER A 99 -4.37 -5.15 22.23
CA SER A 99 -5.08 -4.02 21.63
C SER A 99 -5.52 -4.33 20.19
N SER A 100 -6.52 -3.62 19.68
CA SER A 100 -6.88 -3.74 18.27
C SER A 100 -5.72 -3.34 17.33
N ASN A 101 -4.89 -2.35 17.69
CA ASN A 101 -3.69 -2.01 16.91
C ASN A 101 -2.78 -3.25 16.73
N GLU A 102 -2.50 -3.98 17.80
CA GLU A 102 -1.67 -5.19 17.74
C GLU A 102 -2.32 -6.32 16.92
N LEU A 103 -3.65 -6.37 16.82
CA LEU A 103 -4.34 -7.30 15.94
C LEU A 103 -4.23 -6.88 14.46
N ILE A 104 -4.34 -5.58 14.19
CA ILE A 104 -4.24 -5.01 12.86
C ILE A 104 -2.82 -5.10 12.31
N GLU A 105 -1.79 -4.85 13.13
CA GLU A 105 -0.38 -5.00 12.73
C GLU A 105 -0.05 -6.41 12.23
N GLU A 106 -0.71 -7.44 12.76
CA GLU A 106 -0.55 -8.83 12.31
C GLU A 106 -1.29 -9.10 10.98
N LEU A 107 -2.29 -8.27 10.64
CA LEU A 107 -3.03 -8.32 9.37
C LEU A 107 -2.41 -7.43 8.28
N GLU A 108 -1.65 -6.40 8.67
CA GLU A 108 -1.11 -5.39 7.75
C GLU A 108 -0.24 -6.04 6.67
N GLY A 109 0.70 -6.93 6.99
CA GLY A 109 1.54 -7.59 5.97
C GLY A 109 2.08 -6.58 4.94
N ASP A 110 1.68 -6.75 3.66
CA ASP A 110 1.92 -5.78 2.55
C ASP A 110 0.70 -4.87 2.24
N THR A 111 -0.42 -5.06 2.93
CA THR A 111 -1.67 -4.29 2.78
C THR A 111 -1.59 -2.96 3.54
N ARG A 112 -1.98 -1.87 2.88
CA ARG A 112 -2.03 -0.55 3.50
C ARG A 112 -3.30 -0.43 4.37
N ILE A 113 -3.16 -0.50 5.70
CA ILE A 113 -4.26 -0.25 6.63
C ILE A 113 -4.07 1.12 7.30
N GLN A 114 -5.12 1.94 7.30
CA GLN A 114 -5.12 3.28 7.91
C GLN A 114 -6.46 3.58 8.56
N LEU A 115 -6.52 4.65 9.36
CA LEU A 115 -7.79 5.15 9.88
C LEU A 115 -8.51 6.02 8.85
N ASN A 116 -9.78 5.72 8.58
CA ASN A 116 -10.63 6.58 7.76
C ASN A 116 -11.12 7.82 8.53
N SER A 117 -11.91 8.68 7.89
CA SER A 117 -12.47 9.89 8.51
C SER A 117 -13.42 9.62 9.68
N GLU A 118 -13.90 8.39 9.84
CA GLU A 118 -14.75 7.95 10.94
C GLU A 118 -13.94 7.33 12.10
N GLY A 119 -12.62 7.20 11.96
CA GLY A 119 -11.75 6.61 12.97
C GLY A 119 -11.75 5.08 12.98
N LEU A 120 -12.23 4.43 11.92
CA LEU A 120 -12.19 2.98 11.75
C LEU A 120 -10.95 2.56 10.99
N TYR A 121 -10.41 1.37 11.28
CA TYR A 121 -9.40 0.78 10.43
C TYR A 121 -9.98 0.47 9.05
N THR A 122 -9.20 0.73 8.02
CA THR A 122 -9.59 0.59 6.62
C THR A 122 -8.40 0.09 5.82
N ALA A 123 -8.61 -1.02 5.12
CA ALA A 123 -7.65 -1.55 4.17
C ALA A 123 -7.82 -0.89 2.81
N PHE A 124 -6.70 -0.55 2.19
CA PHE A 124 -6.64 0.06 0.87
C PHE A 124 -5.81 -0.80 -0.09
N PHE A 125 -6.40 -1.09 -1.25
CA PHE A 125 -5.76 -1.86 -2.32
C PHE A 125 -5.69 -0.99 -3.57
N THR A 126 -4.51 -0.88 -4.17
CA THR A 126 -4.27 0.02 -5.31
C THR A 126 -3.74 -0.75 -6.51
N SER A 127 -4.15 -0.37 -7.72
CA SER A 127 -3.49 -0.84 -8.94
C SER A 127 -2.29 0.03 -9.31
N ASP A 128 -1.50 -0.46 -10.27
CA ASP A 128 -0.55 0.37 -10.99
C ASP A 128 -1.28 1.53 -11.69
N SER A 129 -0.72 2.73 -11.58
CA SER A 129 -1.32 3.91 -12.20
C SER A 129 -1.08 3.90 -13.71
N ILE A 130 -2.14 4.19 -14.48
CA ILE A 130 -2.02 4.41 -15.92
C ILE A 130 -1.55 5.85 -16.12
N VAL A 131 -0.37 6.01 -16.71
CA VAL A 131 0.21 7.33 -17.01
C VAL A 131 0.19 7.56 -18.52
N LYS A 132 -0.36 8.70 -18.93
CA LYS A 132 -0.30 9.21 -20.30
C LYS A 132 0.49 10.50 -20.34
N THR A 133 1.55 10.52 -21.13
CA THR A 133 2.43 11.70 -21.29
C THR A 133 2.14 12.45 -22.59
N LYS A 134 2.70 13.66 -22.73
CA LYS A 134 2.61 14.45 -23.97
C LYS A 134 2.97 13.62 -25.20
N ASP A 135 4.01 12.78 -25.15
CA ASP A 135 4.55 12.14 -26.34
C ASP A 135 3.65 11.00 -26.84
N GLU A 136 2.80 10.46 -25.96
CA GLU A 136 1.77 9.48 -26.33
C GLU A 136 0.57 10.14 -27.01
N LEU A 137 0.20 11.36 -26.60
CA LEU A 137 -0.91 12.10 -27.22
C LEU A 137 -0.47 12.87 -28.47
N PHE A 138 0.75 13.41 -28.43
CA PHE A 138 1.32 14.27 -29.46
C PHE A 138 2.79 13.90 -29.70
N PRO A 139 3.06 12.91 -30.56
CA PRO A 139 4.42 12.52 -30.90
C PRO A 139 5.14 13.64 -31.65
N LYS A 140 6.47 13.58 -31.63
CA LYS A 140 7.33 14.50 -32.40
C LYS A 140 7.00 14.39 -33.89
N ILE A 141 7.05 15.52 -34.59
CA ILE A 141 6.85 15.54 -36.04
C ILE A 141 8.21 15.26 -36.68
N ASP A 142 8.39 14.03 -37.16
CA ASP A 142 9.61 13.66 -37.87
C ASP A 142 9.54 14.15 -39.33
N ILE A 143 10.30 15.20 -39.63
CA ILE A 143 10.39 15.77 -40.98
C ILE A 143 11.57 15.17 -41.76
N ASN A 144 12.52 14.45 -41.13
CA ASN A 144 13.88 14.01 -41.57
C ASN A 144 14.12 13.73 -43.07
N LEU A 145 13.80 14.68 -43.93
CA LEU A 145 13.86 14.59 -45.38
C LEU A 145 14.52 15.88 -45.88
N PRO A 146 15.50 15.78 -46.78
CA PRO A 146 16.05 16.97 -47.43
C PRO A 146 14.97 17.59 -48.31
N LEU A 147 14.57 18.81 -47.97
CA LEU A 147 13.55 19.56 -48.68
C LEU A 147 14.20 20.36 -49.81
N PRO A 148 13.93 20.03 -51.09
CA PRO A 148 14.57 20.72 -52.20
C PRO A 148 14.07 22.17 -52.30
N ILE A 149 15.01 23.09 -52.42
CA ILE A 149 14.77 24.51 -52.63
C ILE A 149 14.82 24.78 -54.14
N ILE A 150 13.72 24.47 -54.80
CA ILE A 150 13.59 24.56 -56.27
C ILE A 150 13.29 25.98 -56.78
N ASP A 151 12.79 26.84 -55.90
CA ASP A 151 12.51 28.26 -56.15
C ASP A 151 12.76 29.05 -54.85
N SER A 152 12.80 30.36 -54.98
CA SER A 152 12.86 31.36 -53.93
C SER A 152 11.80 31.27 -52.84
N VAL A 153 10.71 30.53 -53.07
CA VAL A 153 9.68 30.23 -52.08
C VAL A 153 9.42 28.74 -52.07
N VAL A 154 9.61 28.11 -50.91
CA VAL A 154 9.27 26.72 -50.64
C VAL A 154 8.14 26.70 -49.63
N VAL A 155 7.06 26.01 -49.95
CA VAL A 155 5.88 25.88 -49.08
C VAL A 155 5.75 24.43 -48.66
N LEU A 156 5.72 24.20 -47.36
CA LEU A 156 5.52 22.90 -46.75
C LEU A 156 4.12 22.85 -46.14
N PRO A 157 3.21 22.01 -46.64
CA PRO A 157 1.92 21.85 -46.01
C PRO A 157 2.10 21.22 -44.63
N LEU A 158 1.54 21.86 -43.61
CA LEU A 158 1.53 21.36 -42.24
C LEU A 158 0.26 20.52 -42.06
N SER A 159 0.16 19.41 -42.80
CA SER A 159 -0.89 18.40 -42.57
C SER A 159 -0.51 17.57 -41.35
N LEU A 160 -0.57 18.18 -40.17
CA LEU A 160 0.00 17.63 -38.94
C LEU A 160 -1.10 16.98 -38.10
N ILE A 161 -1.15 15.64 -38.13
CA ILE A 161 -1.99 14.75 -37.30
C ILE A 161 -3.50 15.00 -37.45
N SER A 162 -4.22 13.98 -37.93
CA SER A 162 -5.63 14.09 -38.39
C SER A 162 -6.61 14.68 -37.38
N ASP A 163 -6.30 14.60 -36.08
CA ASP A 163 -7.25 14.89 -35.01
C ASP A 163 -6.98 16.24 -34.33
N PHE A 164 -5.83 16.86 -34.61
CA PHE A 164 -5.38 18.12 -34.00
C PHE A 164 -5.27 19.24 -35.04
N ALA A 165 -6.07 20.28 -34.87
CA ALA A 165 -5.92 21.52 -35.60
C ALA A 165 -5.03 22.49 -34.80
N LEU A 166 -3.72 22.41 -35.01
CA LEU A 166 -2.75 23.29 -34.34
C LEU A 166 -2.98 24.76 -34.70
N LYS A 167 -2.81 25.65 -33.71
CA LYS A 167 -2.84 27.11 -33.86
C LYS A 167 -1.46 27.71 -33.61
N LYS A 168 -0.81 27.29 -32.53
CA LYS A 168 0.52 27.79 -32.12
C LYS A 168 1.31 26.69 -31.44
N GLY A 169 2.62 26.73 -31.58
CA GLY A 169 3.54 25.86 -30.84
C GLY A 169 4.84 26.59 -30.49
N VAL A 170 5.52 26.15 -29.44
CA VAL A 170 6.85 26.63 -29.07
C VAL A 170 7.82 25.46 -29.17
N LEU A 171 8.87 25.61 -29.96
CA LEU A 171 9.81 24.54 -30.25
C LEU A 171 10.77 24.30 -29.07
N LYS A 172 11.00 23.02 -28.75
CA LYS A 172 11.86 22.52 -27.67
C LYS A 172 13.19 21.95 -28.16
N GLY A 173 13.42 21.92 -29.47
CA GLY A 173 14.61 21.30 -30.02
C GLY A 173 14.84 21.52 -31.51
N ASP A 174 15.83 20.77 -31.98
CA ASP A 174 16.40 20.63 -33.31
C ASP A 174 16.82 21.91 -34.04
N ALA A 175 17.73 21.68 -34.98
CA ALA A 175 18.34 22.71 -35.77
C ALA A 175 17.94 22.56 -37.24
N ILE A 176 17.74 23.69 -37.89
CA ILE A 176 17.62 23.75 -39.34
C ILE A 176 18.99 24.04 -39.93
N THR A 177 19.34 23.32 -41.00
CA THR A 177 20.54 23.61 -41.81
C THR A 177 20.12 23.77 -43.26
N PHE A 178 20.83 24.63 -43.98
CA PHE A 178 20.60 24.86 -45.40
C PHE A 178 21.88 24.60 -46.18
N THR A 179 21.73 23.93 -47.31
CA THR A 179 22.81 23.71 -48.28
C THR A 179 22.45 24.46 -49.54
N PHE A 180 23.33 25.37 -49.97
CA PHE A 180 23.19 26.12 -51.20
C PHE A 180 24.31 25.80 -52.17
N ASN A 181 24.00 25.82 -53.45
CA ASN A 181 24.98 25.74 -54.52
C ASN A 181 24.84 26.96 -55.43
N SER A 182 25.94 27.65 -55.69
CA SER A 182 26.00 28.77 -56.65
C SER A 182 26.82 28.35 -57.87
N LEU A 183 26.38 28.74 -59.07
CA LEU A 183 27.15 28.60 -60.32
C LEU A 183 27.87 29.89 -60.73
N GLU A 184 27.75 30.94 -59.92
CA GLU A 184 28.31 32.26 -60.21
C GLU A 184 29.82 32.30 -59.91
N GLU A 185 30.57 33.12 -60.65
CA GLU A 185 32.01 33.36 -60.46
C GLU A 185 32.29 34.53 -59.49
N GLU A 186 31.36 34.79 -58.58
CA GLU A 186 31.38 35.90 -57.63
C GLU A 186 30.67 35.53 -56.32
N ASP A 187 30.92 36.31 -55.27
CA ASP A 187 30.31 36.12 -53.96
C ASP A 187 28.80 36.41 -54.01
N ILE A 188 28.00 35.49 -53.47
CA ILE A 188 26.54 35.62 -53.42
C ILE A 188 26.07 35.83 -51.99
N ARG A 189 25.38 36.94 -51.73
CA ARG A 189 24.69 37.19 -50.46
C ARG A 189 23.33 36.52 -50.49
N VAL A 190 23.02 35.73 -49.47
CA VAL A 190 21.73 35.05 -49.34
C VAL A 190 21.06 35.46 -48.03
N THR A 191 19.78 35.80 -48.11
CA THR A 191 18.90 36.04 -46.97
C THR A 191 17.82 34.97 -46.94
N ILE A 192 17.66 34.27 -45.82
CA ILE A 192 16.58 33.30 -45.58
C ILE A 192 15.59 33.88 -44.59
N ARG A 193 14.31 33.58 -44.82
CA ARG A 193 13.18 34.01 -44.02
C ARG A 193 12.20 32.85 -43.81
N LEU A 194 11.76 32.66 -42.56
CA LEU A 194 10.70 31.72 -42.19
C LEU A 194 9.59 32.51 -41.48
N PRO A 195 8.60 33.08 -42.21
CA PRO A 195 7.60 34.00 -41.65
C PRO A 195 6.79 33.46 -40.48
N GLN A 196 6.54 32.14 -40.47
CA GLN A 196 5.78 31.45 -39.44
C GLN A 196 6.60 31.17 -38.17
N LEU A 197 7.93 31.29 -38.21
CA LEU A 197 8.80 31.12 -37.04
C LEU A 197 9.16 32.47 -36.46
N LYS A 198 8.71 32.72 -35.22
CA LYS A 198 8.96 33.98 -34.52
C LYS A 198 9.63 33.73 -33.17
N LYS A 199 10.60 34.55 -32.81
CA LYS A 199 11.16 34.59 -31.46
C LYS A 199 11.06 36.02 -30.95
N GLU A 200 10.39 36.19 -29.81
CA GLU A 200 10.09 37.53 -29.25
C GLU A 200 9.37 38.45 -30.27
N GLY A 201 8.47 37.87 -31.07
CA GLY A 201 7.72 38.57 -32.11
C GLY A 201 8.49 38.88 -33.40
N LYS A 202 9.80 38.57 -33.47
CA LYS A 202 10.62 38.77 -34.67
C LYS A 202 10.67 37.50 -35.51
N GLU A 203 10.40 37.65 -36.79
CA GLU A 203 10.54 36.59 -37.80
C GLU A 203 11.98 36.05 -37.84
N PHE A 204 12.12 34.73 -37.99
CA PHE A 204 13.42 34.12 -38.28
C PHE A 204 13.99 34.69 -39.58
N THR A 205 15.15 35.32 -39.48
CA THR A 205 15.92 35.82 -40.62
C THR A 205 17.38 35.45 -40.44
N ALA A 206 18.00 34.90 -41.48
CA ALA A 206 19.43 34.57 -41.49
C ALA A 206 20.08 35.08 -42.77
N GLU A 207 21.27 35.67 -42.64
CA GLU A 207 22.05 36.20 -43.76
C GLU A 207 23.43 35.54 -43.80
N PHE A 208 23.90 35.18 -45.00
CA PHE A 208 25.23 34.62 -45.22
C PHE A 208 25.75 34.95 -46.62
N VAL A 209 27.03 34.64 -46.84
CA VAL A 209 27.72 34.81 -48.11
C VAL A 209 28.23 33.46 -48.57
N ILE A 210 27.84 33.05 -49.79
CA ILE A 210 28.46 31.96 -50.52
C ILE A 210 29.69 32.56 -51.18
N ALA A 211 30.87 32.31 -50.61
CA ALA A 211 32.12 32.82 -51.15
C ALA A 211 32.50 32.06 -52.42
N PHE A 212 32.92 32.78 -53.45
CA PHE A 212 33.51 32.17 -54.64
C PHE A 212 34.96 31.76 -54.34
N ASP A 213 35.27 30.48 -54.52
CA ASP A 213 36.57 29.88 -54.19
C ASP A 213 37.48 29.66 -55.42
N GLY A 214 37.08 30.17 -56.58
CA GLY A 214 37.85 30.13 -57.83
C GLY A 214 37.31 29.17 -58.89
N SER A 215 36.29 28.35 -58.60
CA SER A 215 35.59 27.53 -59.61
C SER A 215 34.16 27.15 -59.21
N PRO A 216 33.15 27.31 -60.08
CA PRO A 216 31.78 26.87 -59.77
C PRO A 216 31.61 25.33 -59.91
N PRO A 217 30.68 24.70 -59.16
CA PRO A 217 29.79 25.32 -58.19
C PRO A 217 30.48 25.58 -56.84
N SER A 218 30.21 26.74 -56.23
CA SER A 218 30.56 26.97 -54.83
C SER A 218 29.42 26.45 -53.93
N THR A 219 29.73 25.47 -53.09
CA THR A 219 28.79 24.87 -52.13
C THR A 219 28.94 25.51 -50.77
N PHE A 220 27.84 25.96 -50.17
CA PHE A 220 27.80 26.49 -48.82
C PHE A 220 26.80 25.73 -47.97
N ILE A 221 27.24 25.28 -46.78
CA ILE A 221 26.39 24.67 -45.78
C ILE A 221 26.35 25.63 -44.59
N THR A 222 25.15 26.05 -44.19
CA THR A 222 25.00 26.94 -43.04
C THR A 222 25.40 26.21 -41.75
N PRO A 223 25.81 26.93 -40.69
CA PRO A 223 25.72 26.40 -39.34
C PRO A 223 24.30 25.91 -39.03
N ALA A 224 24.21 25.02 -38.05
CA ALA A 224 22.93 24.56 -37.54
C ALA A 224 22.26 25.66 -36.71
N PHE A 225 21.05 26.08 -37.11
CA PHE A 225 20.28 27.09 -36.39
C PHE A 225 19.34 26.42 -35.39
N GLY A 226 19.64 26.53 -34.10
CA GLY A 226 18.76 26.00 -33.05
C GLY A 226 17.41 26.72 -33.03
N LEU A 227 16.33 25.93 -33.00
CA LEU A 227 14.96 26.44 -33.04
C LEU A 227 14.32 26.57 -31.64
N GLU A 228 15.08 26.34 -30.58
CA GLU A 228 14.56 26.42 -29.22
C GLU A 228 13.96 27.80 -28.90
N GLY A 229 12.72 27.77 -28.39
CA GLY A 229 11.95 28.95 -28.01
C GLY A 229 11.38 29.75 -29.19
N TYR A 230 11.51 29.26 -30.43
CA TYR A 230 10.76 29.82 -31.55
C TYR A 230 9.29 29.40 -31.46
N GLU A 231 8.41 30.38 -31.59
CA GLU A 231 6.98 30.19 -31.78
C GLU A 231 6.69 29.89 -33.25
N VAL A 232 5.91 28.84 -33.52
CA VAL A 232 5.42 28.47 -34.84
C VAL A 232 3.94 28.84 -34.94
N ASP A 233 3.59 29.63 -35.96
CA ASP A 233 2.22 29.99 -36.31
C ASP A 233 1.66 29.01 -37.34
N PHE A 234 0.64 28.25 -36.94
CA PHE A 234 0.01 27.22 -37.79
C PHE A 234 -1.21 27.74 -38.55
N SER A 235 -1.62 29.00 -38.34
CA SER A 235 -2.87 29.54 -38.90
C SER A 235 -2.94 29.54 -40.43
N SER A 236 -1.80 29.58 -41.13
CA SER A 236 -1.74 29.50 -42.59
C SER A 236 -1.81 28.07 -43.14
N GLY A 237 -1.79 27.05 -42.29
CA GLY A 237 -1.73 25.62 -42.66
C GLY A 237 -0.45 25.22 -43.40
N ASN A 238 0.52 26.12 -43.51
CA ASN A 238 1.73 25.96 -44.28
C ASN A 238 2.92 26.63 -43.59
N LEU A 239 4.07 25.97 -43.60
CA LEU A 239 5.36 26.55 -43.25
C LEU A 239 6.04 27.02 -44.54
N SER A 240 6.35 28.32 -44.63
CA SER A 240 6.99 28.89 -45.81
C SER A 240 8.45 29.22 -45.52
N MET A 241 9.32 28.82 -46.43
CA MET A 241 10.72 29.25 -46.47
C MET A 241 10.92 30.13 -47.69
N ILE A 242 11.44 31.33 -47.47
CA ILE A 242 11.72 32.30 -48.51
C ILE A 242 13.22 32.57 -48.51
N TYR A 243 13.86 32.53 -49.68
CA TYR A 243 15.24 33.00 -49.83
C TYR A 243 15.36 34.11 -50.88
N ASP A 244 16.25 35.07 -50.63
CA ASP A 244 16.68 36.10 -51.58
C ASP A 244 18.19 36.03 -51.72
N ALA A 245 18.67 35.59 -52.89
CA ALA A 245 20.10 35.51 -53.22
C ALA A 245 20.45 36.64 -54.19
N ARG A 246 21.49 37.40 -53.89
CA ARG A 246 21.95 38.55 -54.67
C ARG A 246 23.45 38.55 -54.87
N ASN A 247 23.89 38.91 -56.06
CA ASN A 247 25.30 39.13 -56.34
C ASN A 247 25.79 40.49 -55.84
N VAL A 248 27.06 40.81 -56.11
CA VAL A 248 27.71 42.07 -55.68
C VAL A 248 27.05 43.32 -56.26
N ASP A 249 26.44 43.21 -57.44
CA ASP A 249 25.69 44.28 -58.10
C ASP A 249 24.23 44.40 -57.60
N GLY A 250 23.82 43.54 -56.66
CA GLY A 250 22.47 43.49 -56.10
C GLY A 250 21.43 42.82 -57.00
N GLN A 251 21.86 42.19 -58.10
CA GLN A 251 21.01 41.41 -58.99
C GLN A 251 20.63 40.09 -58.34
N ARG A 252 19.38 39.67 -58.56
CA ARG A 252 18.84 38.45 -57.96
C ARG A 252 19.30 37.21 -58.71
N ILE A 253 19.78 36.21 -57.97
CA ILE A 253 20.29 34.94 -58.48
C ILE A 253 19.41 33.78 -58.00
N VAL A 254 19.23 32.76 -58.83
CA VAL A 254 18.57 31.50 -58.45
C VAL A 254 19.65 30.46 -58.18
N LEU A 255 19.60 29.85 -57.00
CA LEU A 255 20.60 28.88 -56.57
C LEU A 255 20.14 27.46 -56.92
N PRO A 256 20.82 26.73 -57.83
CA PRO A 256 20.44 25.36 -58.17
C PRO A 256 20.74 24.38 -57.02
N LEU A 257 20.13 23.19 -57.07
CA LEU A 257 20.45 22.04 -56.20
C LEU A 257 20.59 22.40 -54.70
N SER A 258 19.74 23.30 -54.21
CA SER A 258 19.77 23.74 -52.81
C SER A 258 18.76 22.96 -51.97
N PHE A 259 19.04 22.73 -50.69
CA PHE A 259 18.22 21.90 -49.80
C PHE A 259 18.12 22.52 -48.41
N ALA A 260 16.97 22.37 -47.75
CA ALA A 260 16.82 22.55 -46.31
C ALA A 260 16.72 21.19 -45.63
N GLN A 261 17.45 21.02 -44.53
CA GLN A 261 17.34 19.86 -43.66
C GLN A 261 16.77 20.34 -42.33
N ILE A 262 15.60 19.81 -41.98
CA ILE A 262 14.91 20.06 -40.71
C ILE A 262 14.93 18.76 -39.91
N GLY A 263 15.34 18.83 -38.66
CA GLY A 263 15.24 17.70 -37.73
C GLY A 263 13.78 17.39 -37.33
N ALA A 264 13.64 16.58 -36.29
CA ALA A 264 12.34 16.33 -35.68
C ALA A 264 11.86 17.58 -34.94
N LEU A 265 10.64 18.02 -35.24
CA LEU A 265 10.02 19.12 -34.49
C LEU A 265 9.42 18.58 -33.19
N ASP A 266 9.98 19.04 -32.08
CA ASP A 266 9.48 18.82 -30.74
C ASP A 266 9.05 20.15 -30.13
N PHE A 267 8.07 20.09 -29.24
CA PHE A 267 7.40 21.27 -28.70
C PHE A 267 7.39 21.26 -27.18
N SER A 268 7.72 22.41 -26.59
CA SER A 268 7.57 22.68 -25.16
C SER A 268 6.17 23.16 -24.83
N TYR A 269 5.46 23.69 -25.84
CA TYR A 269 4.08 24.13 -25.75
C TYR A 269 3.38 23.93 -27.08
N LEU A 270 2.13 23.47 -27.05
CA LEU A 270 1.23 23.39 -28.19
C LEU A 270 -0.14 23.90 -27.77
N GLU A 271 -0.80 24.65 -28.65
CA GLU A 271 -2.21 24.98 -28.54
C GLU A 271 -2.90 24.83 -29.90
N GLY A 272 -4.18 24.48 -29.86
CA GLY A 272 -4.96 24.22 -31.05
C GLY A 272 -6.41 23.93 -30.71
N SER A 273 -7.11 23.27 -31.63
CA SER A 273 -8.40 22.65 -31.35
C SER A 273 -8.36 21.16 -31.68
N ILE A 274 -9.08 20.37 -30.89
CA ILE A 274 -9.12 18.91 -31.03
C ILE A 274 -10.57 18.44 -31.21
N ALA A 275 -10.77 17.49 -32.11
CA ALA A 275 -12.03 16.78 -32.22
C ALA A 275 -12.23 15.85 -31.01
N GLN A 276 -13.43 15.27 -30.88
CA GLN A 276 -13.65 14.22 -29.89
C GLN A 276 -12.82 12.98 -30.25
N THR A 277 -11.99 12.53 -29.32
CA THR A 277 -11.13 11.35 -29.50
C THR A 277 -11.28 10.42 -28.30
N SER A 278 -11.37 9.11 -28.54
CA SER A 278 -11.42 8.09 -27.49
C SER A 278 -10.08 7.38 -27.36
N ILE A 279 -9.60 7.25 -26.13
CA ILE A 279 -8.38 6.52 -25.77
C ILE A 279 -8.79 5.35 -24.87
N PRO A 280 -8.76 4.11 -25.40
CA PRO A 280 -9.06 2.95 -24.58
C PRO A 280 -7.92 2.68 -23.59
N SER A 281 -8.26 2.46 -22.31
CA SER A 281 -7.27 1.99 -21.32
C SER A 281 -7.07 0.47 -21.35
N GLY A 282 -8.05 -0.26 -21.90
CA GLY A 282 -8.08 -1.73 -21.87
C GLY A 282 -8.43 -2.26 -20.47
N LEU A 283 -8.55 -3.58 -20.37
CA LEU A 283 -8.87 -4.22 -19.10
C LEU A 283 -7.68 -4.11 -18.13
N GLN A 284 -7.94 -3.55 -16.96
CA GLN A 284 -7.02 -3.40 -15.84
C GLN A 284 -7.53 -4.18 -14.63
N ARG A 285 -6.66 -4.39 -13.63
CA ARG A 285 -6.96 -5.17 -12.44
C ARG A 285 -6.39 -4.51 -11.18
N ILE A 286 -7.18 -4.54 -10.11
CA ILE A 286 -6.73 -4.30 -8.74
C ILE A 286 -6.76 -5.65 -8.04
N ASP A 287 -5.62 -6.13 -7.54
CA ASP A 287 -5.59 -7.33 -6.72
C ASP A 287 -5.98 -6.96 -5.28
N VAL A 288 -7.02 -7.63 -4.78
CA VAL A 288 -7.55 -7.47 -3.43
C VAL A 288 -7.18 -8.73 -2.68
N ALA A 289 -5.91 -8.83 -2.28
CA ALA A 289 -5.40 -10.00 -1.58
C ALA A 289 -5.25 -9.68 -0.08
N ILE A 290 -6.19 -10.15 0.73
CA ILE A 290 -5.96 -10.30 2.18
C ILE A 290 -5.24 -11.66 2.32
N GLN A 291 -3.96 -11.65 2.68
CA GLN A 291 -3.03 -12.81 2.54
C GLN A 291 -3.62 -14.20 2.86
N ASP A 292 -3.22 -15.16 2.02
CA ASP A 292 -3.60 -16.58 2.01
C ASP A 292 -3.26 -17.36 3.31
N SER A 293 -4.13 -18.34 3.60
CA SER A 293 -4.06 -19.46 4.58
C SER A 293 -4.67 -19.28 5.97
N LEU A 294 -5.08 -18.08 6.36
CA LEU A 294 -5.52 -17.82 7.75
C LEU A 294 -6.97 -17.41 7.91
N VAL A 295 -7.73 -17.07 6.87
CA VAL A 295 -9.09 -16.52 7.01
C VAL A 295 -10.01 -17.22 6.02
N GLU A 296 -10.63 -18.31 6.45
CA GLU A 296 -11.70 -18.99 5.69
C GLU A 296 -13.05 -18.58 6.25
N GLY A 297 -14.00 -18.16 5.41
CA GLY A 297 -15.38 -17.95 5.87
C GLY A 297 -16.17 -16.86 5.16
N THR A 298 -17.27 -16.47 5.80
CA THR A 298 -18.29 -15.58 5.25
C THR A 298 -18.35 -14.28 6.03
N TYR A 299 -18.19 -13.16 5.31
CA TYR A 299 -18.31 -11.82 5.84
C TYR A 299 -18.80 -10.84 4.77
N THR A 300 -19.40 -9.74 5.23
CA THR A 300 -19.92 -8.68 4.37
C THR A 300 -19.53 -7.30 4.92
N PHE A 301 -18.68 -6.59 4.19
CA PHE A 301 -18.35 -5.18 4.48
C PHE A 301 -19.59 -4.31 4.35
N GLN A 302 -19.74 -3.30 5.21
CA GLN A 302 -20.92 -2.43 5.23
C GLN A 302 -20.75 -1.17 4.37
N ASN A 303 -19.51 -0.82 4.03
CA ASN A 303 -19.21 0.38 3.26
C ASN A 303 -18.01 0.21 2.28
N PRO A 304 -18.05 -0.78 1.38
CA PRO A 304 -17.02 -0.91 0.34
C PRO A 304 -17.06 0.28 -0.61
N LYS A 305 -15.91 0.75 -1.06
CA LYS A 305 -15.81 1.78 -2.12
C LYS A 305 -14.73 1.43 -3.13
N ILE A 306 -14.95 1.89 -4.37
CA ILE A 306 -13.95 1.90 -5.42
C ILE A 306 -13.75 3.35 -5.85
N HIS A 307 -12.50 3.82 -5.80
CA HIS A 307 -12.10 5.14 -6.22
C HIS A 307 -11.30 5.07 -7.52
N PHE A 308 -11.62 5.98 -8.44
CA PHE A 308 -10.77 6.30 -9.59
C PHE A 308 -10.35 7.75 -9.47
N ASP A 309 -9.07 7.95 -9.19
CA ASP A 309 -8.44 9.26 -9.07
C ASP A 309 -7.75 9.62 -10.38
N VAL A 310 -8.09 10.81 -10.90
CA VAL A 310 -7.52 11.33 -12.13
C VAL A 310 -6.80 12.63 -11.85
N ALA A 311 -5.49 12.65 -12.08
CA ALA A 311 -4.67 13.85 -12.07
C ALA A 311 -4.38 14.27 -13.50
N ASN A 312 -4.85 15.44 -13.92
CA ASN A 312 -4.75 15.93 -15.29
C ASN A 312 -4.02 17.28 -15.35
N SER A 313 -3.02 17.38 -16.22
CA SER A 313 -2.32 18.64 -16.57
C SER A 313 -2.34 18.94 -18.07
N PHE A 314 -3.15 18.21 -18.83
CA PHE A 314 -3.52 18.61 -20.18
C PHE A 314 -4.63 19.64 -20.10
N GLY A 315 -4.45 20.75 -20.81
CA GLY A 315 -5.44 21.81 -20.91
C GLY A 315 -6.53 21.48 -21.90
N VAL A 316 -7.24 20.37 -21.71
CA VAL A 316 -8.29 19.91 -22.62
C VAL A 316 -9.42 19.29 -21.81
N PRO A 317 -10.70 19.54 -22.19
CA PRO A 317 -11.82 18.83 -21.60
C PRO A 317 -11.65 17.31 -21.75
N ILE A 318 -11.81 16.58 -20.65
CA ILE A 318 -11.74 15.12 -20.63
C ILE A 318 -12.95 14.55 -19.89
N GLY A 319 -13.36 13.35 -20.31
CA GLY A 319 -14.34 12.56 -19.60
C GLY A 319 -13.95 11.09 -19.54
N ILE A 320 -14.55 10.35 -18.62
CA ILE A 320 -14.40 8.90 -18.52
C ILE A 320 -15.71 8.25 -18.93
N ASN A 321 -15.61 7.30 -19.86
CA ASN A 321 -16.66 6.36 -20.18
C ASN A 321 -16.34 5.02 -19.53
N VAL A 322 -17.15 4.61 -18.55
CA VAL A 322 -16.97 3.34 -17.85
C VAL A 322 -17.58 2.24 -18.71
N LYS A 323 -16.75 1.36 -19.26
CA LYS A 323 -17.25 0.23 -20.07
C LYS A 323 -17.77 -0.88 -19.17
N ASN A 324 -16.89 -1.38 -18.30
CA ASN A 324 -17.21 -2.46 -17.39
C ASN A 324 -16.38 -2.35 -16.12
N VAL A 325 -16.97 -2.75 -15.00
CA VAL A 325 -16.27 -3.01 -13.74
C VAL A 325 -16.83 -4.33 -13.20
N TYR A 326 -15.93 -5.25 -12.84
CA TYR A 326 -16.27 -6.56 -12.31
C TYR A 326 -15.58 -6.77 -10.96
N VAL A 327 -16.34 -7.27 -10.00
CA VAL A 327 -15.80 -7.81 -8.75
C VAL A 327 -15.59 -9.29 -8.93
N VAL A 328 -14.40 -9.79 -8.60
CA VAL A 328 -14.02 -11.20 -8.72
C VAL A 328 -13.82 -11.76 -7.32
N GLY A 329 -14.63 -12.76 -6.96
CA GLY A 329 -14.47 -13.56 -5.73
C GLY A 329 -13.55 -14.77 -5.93
N ALA A 330 -13.34 -15.58 -4.89
CA ALA A 330 -12.42 -16.72 -4.98
C ALA A 330 -12.95 -17.88 -5.84
N ASP A 331 -14.25 -17.91 -6.14
CA ASP A 331 -14.84 -18.82 -7.15
C ASP A 331 -14.43 -18.47 -8.59
N MET A 332 -13.71 -17.35 -8.78
CA MET A 332 -13.26 -16.79 -10.05
C MET A 332 -14.41 -16.43 -11.00
N VAL A 333 -15.62 -16.22 -10.48
CA VAL A 333 -16.79 -15.81 -11.26
C VAL A 333 -16.94 -14.28 -11.15
N PRO A 334 -16.77 -13.54 -12.26
CA PRO A 334 -16.90 -12.08 -12.23
C PRO A 334 -18.37 -11.66 -12.07
N GLN A 335 -18.63 -10.80 -11.09
CA GLN A 335 -19.92 -10.14 -10.88
C GLN A 335 -19.85 -8.69 -11.37
N ALA A 336 -20.77 -8.30 -12.26
CA ALA A 336 -20.79 -6.95 -12.81
C ALA A 336 -21.25 -5.92 -11.78
N LEU A 337 -20.47 -4.86 -11.63
CA LEU A 337 -20.92 -3.64 -11.00
C LEU A 337 -22.07 -3.05 -11.82
N GLN A 338 -23.09 -2.55 -11.14
CA GLN A 338 -24.18 -1.80 -11.71
C GLN A 338 -24.18 -0.44 -11.03
N SER A 339 -24.15 0.63 -11.81
CA SER A 339 -24.17 2.00 -11.29
C SER A 339 -24.86 2.93 -12.26
N THR A 340 -25.56 3.92 -11.73
CA THR A 340 -26.13 5.03 -12.52
C THR A 340 -25.04 5.89 -13.18
N LEU A 341 -23.79 5.81 -12.69
CA LEU A 341 -22.66 6.49 -13.29
C LEU A 341 -22.26 5.91 -14.66
N PHE A 342 -22.72 4.71 -15.02
CA PHE A 342 -22.46 4.11 -16.33
C PHE A 342 -23.35 4.67 -17.44
N ASP A 343 -24.46 5.30 -17.06
CA ASP A 343 -25.47 5.76 -18.02
C ASP A 343 -25.00 6.97 -18.83
N ASN A 344 -24.00 7.70 -18.32
CA ASN A 344 -23.49 8.93 -18.92
C ASN A 344 -21.97 9.01 -18.83
N LEU A 345 -21.39 9.83 -19.69
CA LEU A 345 -19.99 10.19 -19.61
C LEU A 345 -19.72 11.00 -18.34
N ILE A 346 -18.71 10.61 -17.57
CA ILE A 346 -18.30 11.33 -16.37
C ILE A 346 -17.33 12.43 -16.80
N ILE A 347 -17.76 13.69 -16.75
CA ILE A 347 -16.90 14.84 -17.06
C ILE A 347 -15.95 15.09 -15.90
N LEU A 348 -14.67 15.25 -16.20
CA LEU A 348 -13.63 15.53 -15.22
C LEU A 348 -13.13 16.97 -15.36
N ASP A 349 -12.52 17.46 -14.29
CA ASP A 349 -11.92 18.78 -14.27
C ASP A 349 -10.57 18.77 -15.01
N TYR A 350 -10.20 19.92 -15.55
CA TYR A 350 -8.97 20.11 -16.32
C TYR A 350 -8.49 21.55 -16.18
N PRO A 351 -7.18 21.82 -16.30
CA PRO A 351 -6.65 23.18 -16.20
C PRO A 351 -7.09 24.04 -17.39
N GLY A 352 -7.54 25.26 -17.10
CA GLY A 352 -7.81 26.28 -18.12
C GLY A 352 -6.54 27.00 -18.61
N PHE A 353 -6.66 27.86 -19.62
CA PHE A 353 -5.52 28.64 -20.14
C PHE A 353 -4.88 29.59 -19.11
N SER A 354 -5.58 29.91 -18.01
CA SER A 354 -5.03 30.68 -16.89
C SER A 354 -4.22 29.82 -15.89
N GLU A 355 -4.24 28.51 -16.05
CA GLU A 355 -3.69 27.49 -15.13
C GLU A 355 -2.66 26.61 -15.86
N ILE A 356 -1.99 27.16 -16.89
CA ILE A 356 -0.97 26.44 -17.66
C ILE A 356 0.17 26.04 -16.72
N GLY A 357 0.43 24.74 -16.64
CA GLY A 357 1.44 24.14 -15.76
C GLY A 357 0.88 23.55 -14.46
N ASP A 358 -0.40 23.83 -14.15
CA ASP A 358 -1.06 23.25 -12.98
C ASP A 358 -1.57 21.83 -13.25
N VAL A 359 -1.82 21.10 -12.16
CA VAL A 359 -2.44 19.77 -12.17
C VAL A 359 -3.78 19.87 -11.45
N VAL A 360 -4.84 19.47 -12.12
CA VAL A 360 -6.20 19.40 -11.56
C VAL A 360 -6.53 17.94 -11.25
N ASN A 361 -7.13 17.68 -10.10
CA ASN A 361 -7.49 16.33 -9.65
C ASN A 361 -9.00 16.16 -9.62
N SER A 362 -9.50 15.04 -10.10
CA SER A 362 -10.89 14.62 -10.00
C SER A 362 -10.97 13.20 -9.42
N ARG A 363 -12.03 12.91 -8.67
CA ARG A 363 -12.27 11.59 -8.07
C ARG A 363 -13.66 11.08 -8.45
N ILE A 364 -13.71 9.87 -9.00
CA ILE A 364 -14.94 9.10 -9.18
C ILE A 364 -15.00 8.09 -8.04
N THR A 365 -16.16 7.95 -7.41
CA THR A 365 -16.36 6.98 -6.33
C THR A 365 -17.59 6.13 -6.60
N PHE A 366 -17.41 4.82 -6.62
CA PHE A 366 -18.48 3.85 -6.54
C PHE A 366 -18.64 3.41 -5.10
N ASP A 367 -19.86 3.54 -4.58
CA ASP A 367 -20.22 3.13 -3.24
C ASP A 367 -21.66 2.57 -3.21
N LYS A 368 -22.14 2.19 -2.03
CA LYS A 368 -23.50 1.64 -1.86
C LYS A 368 -24.63 2.62 -2.20
N SER A 369 -24.36 3.92 -2.30
CA SER A 369 -25.38 4.92 -2.61
C SER A 369 -25.65 5.07 -4.10
N ASN A 370 -24.66 4.73 -4.94
CA ASN A 370 -24.73 4.90 -6.39
C ASN A 370 -24.49 3.61 -7.19
N SER A 371 -24.30 2.48 -6.52
CA SER A 371 -24.03 1.19 -7.15
C SER A 371 -24.55 0.00 -6.35
N ASN A 372 -24.55 -1.19 -6.96
CA ASN A 372 -24.81 -2.47 -6.29
C ASN A 372 -23.57 -3.04 -5.57
N LEU A 373 -22.49 -2.26 -5.37
CA LEU A 373 -21.20 -2.74 -4.87
C LEU A 373 -21.34 -3.62 -3.61
N LEU A 374 -22.12 -3.14 -2.63
CA LEU A 374 -22.39 -3.87 -1.38
C LEU A 374 -22.91 -5.30 -1.59
N ALA A 375 -23.73 -5.53 -2.63
CA ALA A 375 -24.33 -6.84 -2.90
C ALA A 375 -23.38 -7.80 -3.62
N ILE A 376 -22.35 -7.28 -4.31
CA ILE A 376 -21.40 -8.07 -5.09
C ILE A 376 -20.02 -8.17 -4.43
N THR A 377 -19.77 -7.40 -3.36
CA THR A 377 -18.63 -7.55 -2.46
C THR A 377 -19.02 -8.44 -1.27
N HIS A 378 -19.62 -9.59 -1.56
CA HIS A 378 -19.88 -10.62 -0.57
C HIS A 378 -18.86 -11.74 -0.81
N ASN A 379 -18.26 -12.25 0.26
CA ASN A 379 -17.26 -13.31 0.23
C ASN A 379 -15.97 -12.92 -0.51
N ASP A 380 -14.84 -13.33 0.06
CA ASP A 380 -13.57 -13.62 -0.63
C ASP A 380 -13.20 -12.82 -1.89
N ILE A 381 -13.46 -11.51 -1.91
CA ILE A 381 -13.06 -10.63 -3.02
C ILE A 381 -11.56 -10.77 -3.20
N VAL A 382 -11.15 -11.23 -4.39
CA VAL A 382 -9.74 -11.41 -4.74
C VAL A 382 -9.26 -10.34 -5.71
N ALA A 383 -10.16 -9.72 -6.47
CA ALA A 383 -9.81 -8.66 -7.40
C ALA A 383 -10.99 -7.81 -7.86
N ILE A 384 -10.64 -6.67 -8.45
CA ILE A 384 -11.54 -5.83 -9.24
C ILE A 384 -10.94 -5.62 -10.62
N ASP A 385 -11.64 -6.08 -11.65
CA ASP A 385 -11.25 -5.86 -13.04
C ASP A 385 -12.06 -4.69 -13.61
N TYR A 386 -11.42 -3.73 -14.28
CA TYR A 386 -12.08 -2.52 -14.80
C TYR A 386 -11.59 -2.13 -16.19
N ASP A 387 -12.48 -1.59 -17.02
CA ASP A 387 -12.18 -1.07 -18.35
C ASP A 387 -12.82 0.32 -18.51
N LEU A 388 -11.97 1.33 -18.66
CA LEU A 388 -12.34 2.74 -18.75
C LEU A 388 -11.81 3.35 -20.05
N ASP A 389 -12.65 4.04 -20.80
CA ASP A 389 -12.19 4.85 -21.93
C ASP A 389 -12.05 6.31 -21.50
N ILE A 390 -10.93 6.93 -21.84
CA ILE A 390 -10.75 8.38 -21.69
C ILE A 390 -11.25 9.03 -22.98
N ILE A 391 -12.22 9.94 -22.85
CA ILE A 391 -12.79 10.70 -23.95
C ILE A 391 -12.24 12.12 -23.89
N ILE A 392 -11.41 12.49 -24.86
CA ILE A 392 -10.94 13.87 -25.04
C ILE A 392 -12.01 14.65 -25.79
N ASN A 393 -12.23 15.90 -25.40
CA ASN A 393 -13.30 16.76 -25.91
C ASN A 393 -14.68 16.03 -25.87
N PRO A 394 -15.16 15.70 -24.66
CA PRO A 394 -16.41 14.97 -24.45
C PRO A 394 -17.66 15.65 -25.03
N GLU A 395 -17.63 16.97 -25.25
CA GLU A 395 -18.75 17.70 -25.83
C GLU A 395 -18.79 17.55 -27.35
N SER A 396 -19.66 16.67 -27.85
CA SER A 396 -19.82 16.34 -29.27
C SER A 396 -20.20 17.50 -30.22
N SER A 397 -20.39 18.73 -29.73
CA SER A 397 -20.94 19.87 -30.50
C SER A 397 -19.90 20.75 -31.21
N GLY A 398 -18.61 20.40 -31.15
CA GLY A 398 -17.55 21.13 -31.85
C GLY A 398 -16.15 20.70 -31.44
N ASN A 399 -15.13 21.39 -31.95
CA ASN A 399 -13.77 21.22 -31.45
C ASN A 399 -13.56 22.10 -30.21
N SER A 400 -12.96 21.53 -29.17
CA SER A 400 -12.52 22.30 -28.01
C SER A 400 -11.10 22.80 -28.20
N ASP A 401 -10.82 24.00 -27.70
CA ASP A 401 -9.46 24.50 -27.62
C ASP A 401 -8.67 23.69 -26.59
N PHE A 402 -7.39 23.45 -26.88
CA PHE A 402 -6.50 22.72 -25.99
C PHE A 402 -5.16 23.43 -25.82
N PHE A 403 -4.47 23.13 -24.72
CA PHE A 403 -3.02 23.31 -24.62
C PHE A 403 -2.32 22.07 -24.05
N ILE A 404 -1.07 21.87 -24.45
CA ILE A 404 -0.17 20.81 -23.98
C ILE A 404 1.20 21.43 -23.71
N THR A 405 1.80 21.10 -22.56
CA THR A 405 3.18 21.46 -22.20
C THR A 405 4.09 20.24 -22.25
N ASP A 406 5.39 20.45 -22.10
CA ASP A 406 6.33 19.35 -21.98
C ASP A 406 6.19 18.53 -20.69
N SER A 407 5.67 19.14 -19.64
CA SER A 407 5.35 18.48 -18.37
C SER A 407 3.96 17.86 -18.31
N SER A 408 3.13 18.08 -19.34
CA SER A 408 1.75 17.62 -19.32
C SER A 408 1.65 16.10 -19.28
N ARG A 409 0.85 15.63 -18.33
CA ARG A 409 0.54 14.24 -18.03
C ARG A 409 -0.88 14.09 -17.51
N ALA A 410 -1.45 12.92 -17.77
CA ALA A 410 -2.65 12.41 -17.13
C ALA A 410 -2.29 11.13 -16.38
N ILE A 411 -2.73 11.01 -15.13
CA ILE A 411 -2.52 9.84 -14.29
C ILE A 411 -3.89 9.37 -13.83
N LEU A 412 -4.20 8.11 -14.09
CA LEU A 412 -5.38 7.42 -13.56
C LEU A 412 -4.90 6.37 -12.56
N SER A 413 -5.34 6.52 -11.31
CA SER A 413 -5.07 5.59 -10.23
C SER A 413 -6.40 4.99 -9.76
N ALA A 414 -6.44 3.69 -9.50
CA ALA A 414 -7.61 3.02 -8.96
C ALA A 414 -7.31 2.46 -7.57
N GLU A 415 -8.29 2.56 -6.68
CA GLU A 415 -8.16 2.15 -5.28
C GLU A 415 -9.46 1.52 -4.78
N VAL A 416 -9.34 0.45 -3.99
CA VAL A 416 -10.44 -0.16 -3.25
C VAL A 416 -10.27 0.20 -1.78
N GLU A 417 -11.34 0.72 -1.17
CA GLU A 417 -11.42 1.05 0.25
C GLU A 417 -12.36 0.05 0.94
N LEU A 418 -11.81 -0.76 1.85
CA LEU A 418 -12.56 -1.72 2.67
C LEU A 418 -12.40 -1.36 4.15
N SER A 419 -13.41 -0.70 4.71
CA SER A 419 -13.45 -0.36 6.14
C SER A 419 -13.76 -1.59 6.99
N PHE A 420 -13.22 -1.65 8.20
CA PHE A 420 -13.42 -2.75 9.15
C PHE A 420 -14.76 -2.56 9.88
N ASP A 421 -15.80 -2.29 9.10
CA ASP A 421 -17.20 -2.28 9.45
C ASP A 421 -17.90 -3.43 8.71
N ALA A 422 -18.01 -4.58 9.34
CA ALA A 422 -18.45 -5.80 8.66
C ALA A 422 -19.43 -6.62 9.50
N VAL A 423 -20.32 -7.34 8.82
CA VAL A 423 -21.00 -8.49 9.42
C VAL A 423 -20.09 -9.68 9.18
N VAL A 424 -19.58 -10.28 10.25
CA VAL A 424 -18.77 -11.50 10.21
C VAL A 424 -19.68 -12.64 10.62
N GLU A 425 -20.13 -13.44 9.66
CA GLU A 425 -21.02 -14.57 9.92
C GLU A 425 -20.24 -15.71 10.57
N GLU A 426 -19.12 -16.08 9.95
CA GLU A 426 -18.18 -17.07 10.45
C GLU A 426 -16.87 -16.93 9.70
N ILE A 427 -15.78 -16.71 10.42
CA ILE A 427 -14.41 -16.76 9.89
C ILE A 427 -13.60 -17.71 10.76
N SER A 428 -12.75 -18.54 10.17
CA SER A 428 -11.84 -19.43 10.90
C SER A 428 -10.39 -19.01 10.69
N ILE A 429 -9.67 -18.86 11.80
CA ILE A 429 -8.23 -18.55 11.82
C ILE A 429 -7.46 -19.63 12.57
N SER A 430 -6.55 -20.33 11.88
CA SER A 430 -5.76 -21.42 12.45
C SER A 430 -4.30 -21.06 12.63
N LYS A 431 -3.73 -21.35 13.80
CA LYS A 431 -2.31 -21.17 14.09
C LYS A 431 -1.71 -22.42 14.71
N ALA A 432 -0.62 -22.91 14.16
CA ALA A 432 0.15 -24.03 14.71
C ALA A 432 1.44 -23.55 15.41
N ILE A 433 1.71 -24.11 16.59
CA ILE A 433 2.87 -23.81 17.43
C ILE A 433 3.54 -25.14 17.81
N PRO A 434 4.84 -25.33 17.51
CA PRO A 434 5.58 -26.51 17.99
C PRO A 434 5.63 -26.54 19.52
N THR A 435 5.43 -27.71 20.11
CA THR A 435 5.36 -27.89 21.57
C THR A 435 6.12 -29.15 22.01
N ASP A 436 6.55 -29.20 23.27
CA ASP A 436 7.13 -30.39 23.89
C ASP A 436 6.45 -30.69 25.23
N PHE A 437 5.68 -31.77 25.26
CA PHE A 437 4.96 -32.23 26.45
C PHE A 437 5.63 -33.39 27.18
N SER A 438 6.86 -33.76 26.79
CA SER A 438 7.61 -34.87 27.39
C SER A 438 7.86 -34.67 28.90
N SER A 439 7.78 -33.43 29.39
CA SER A 439 8.04 -33.10 30.79
C SER A 439 6.87 -33.34 31.75
N LEU A 440 5.70 -33.77 31.26
CA LEU A 440 4.46 -33.98 32.03
C LEU A 440 4.40 -35.32 32.78
N ASP A 441 5.52 -36.02 32.99
CA ASP A 441 5.60 -37.38 33.57
C ASP A 441 4.86 -37.56 34.90
N SER A 442 4.85 -36.54 35.75
CA SER A 442 4.23 -36.56 37.08
C SER A 442 2.80 -36.03 37.11
N VAL A 443 2.29 -35.50 36.00
CA VAL A 443 0.94 -34.95 35.89
C VAL A 443 -0.02 -36.06 35.49
N ILE A 444 -1.14 -36.17 36.21
CA ILE A 444 -2.22 -37.14 35.92
C ILE A 444 -3.53 -36.46 35.56
N TYR A 445 -3.62 -35.15 35.73
CA TYR A 445 -4.76 -34.35 35.34
C TYR A 445 -4.31 -32.89 35.22
N PHE A 446 -4.89 -32.16 34.26
CA PHE A 446 -4.76 -30.72 34.21
C PHE A 446 -6.10 -30.06 33.86
N ARG A 447 -6.26 -28.82 34.28
CA ARG A 447 -7.32 -27.92 33.89
C ARG A 447 -6.76 -26.53 33.63
N LEU A 448 -6.79 -26.09 32.38
CA LEU A 448 -6.55 -24.72 31.99
C LEU A 448 -7.81 -23.90 32.25
N LYS A 449 -7.62 -22.72 32.83
CA LYS A 449 -8.66 -21.72 33.04
C LYS A 449 -8.26 -20.43 32.36
N ALA A 450 -9.05 -19.99 31.39
CA ALA A 450 -8.93 -18.67 30.79
C ALA A 450 -10.07 -17.78 31.28
N ILE A 451 -9.75 -16.57 31.73
CA ILE A 451 -10.73 -15.51 31.99
C ILE A 451 -10.43 -14.41 30.98
N VAL A 452 -11.40 -14.12 30.12
CA VAL A 452 -11.24 -13.15 29.03
C VAL A 452 -12.23 -12.01 29.21
N ASP A 453 -11.74 -10.78 29.34
CA ASP A 453 -12.56 -9.59 29.23
C ASP A 453 -12.40 -9.04 27.80
N ASN A 454 -13.43 -9.26 26.98
CA ASN A 454 -13.44 -8.91 25.57
C ASN A 454 -14.14 -7.57 25.34
N GLY A 455 -13.38 -6.58 24.89
CA GLY A 455 -13.89 -5.31 24.38
C GLY A 455 -13.99 -5.27 22.85
N LEU A 456 -13.59 -6.32 22.14
CA LEU A 456 -13.80 -6.39 20.70
C LEU A 456 -15.25 -6.81 20.42
N PRO A 457 -15.94 -6.18 19.47
CA PRO A 457 -17.26 -6.62 19.01
C PRO A 457 -17.13 -7.83 18.07
N LEU A 458 -16.37 -8.84 18.50
CA LEU A 458 -16.15 -10.12 17.85
C LEU A 458 -16.15 -11.21 18.93
N SER A 459 -16.87 -12.30 18.73
CA SER A 459 -16.75 -13.52 19.53
C SER A 459 -15.65 -14.41 18.96
N PHE A 460 -15.00 -15.17 19.83
CA PHE A 460 -13.97 -16.14 19.45
C PHE A 460 -14.28 -17.50 20.09
N ASP A 461 -14.39 -18.54 19.29
CA ASP A 461 -14.56 -19.94 19.72
C ASP A 461 -13.25 -20.70 19.43
N PRO A 462 -12.37 -20.85 20.44
CA PRO A 462 -11.07 -21.50 20.28
C PRO A 462 -11.18 -23.03 20.34
N ILE A 463 -10.76 -23.68 19.27
CA ILE A 463 -10.61 -25.14 19.17
C ILE A 463 -9.13 -25.50 19.26
N LEU A 464 -8.76 -26.33 20.25
CA LEU A 464 -7.38 -26.72 20.51
C LEU A 464 -7.11 -28.15 20.04
N TYR A 465 -6.27 -28.28 19.01
CA TYR A 465 -5.77 -29.53 18.46
C TYR A 465 -4.35 -29.79 18.93
N LEU A 466 -4.11 -30.93 19.55
CA LEU A 466 -2.78 -31.44 19.86
C LEU A 466 -2.44 -32.55 18.88
N LYS A 467 -1.35 -32.39 18.12
CA LYS A 467 -0.96 -33.30 17.04
C LYS A 467 0.43 -33.88 17.27
N ASP A 468 0.59 -35.14 16.90
CA ASP A 468 1.88 -35.77 16.68
C ASP A 468 2.17 -35.77 15.17
N THR A 469 3.04 -34.86 14.75
CA THR A 469 3.43 -34.69 13.34
C THR A 469 4.17 -35.91 12.75
N ILE A 470 4.69 -36.83 13.58
CA ILE A 470 5.42 -38.02 13.13
C ILE A 470 4.50 -39.23 13.10
N GLY A 471 3.74 -39.45 14.18
CA GLY A 471 2.84 -40.60 14.33
C GLY A 471 1.44 -40.40 13.74
N GLY A 472 1.07 -39.18 13.35
CA GLY A 472 -0.23 -38.84 12.77
C GLY A 472 -1.40 -38.88 13.76
N MET A 473 -1.12 -38.84 15.07
CA MET A 473 -2.15 -38.78 16.10
C MET A 473 -2.66 -37.35 16.29
N GLU A 474 -3.94 -37.21 16.58
CA GLU A 474 -4.60 -35.93 16.87
C GLU A 474 -5.53 -36.07 18.07
N LEU A 475 -5.46 -35.13 19.00
CA LEU A 475 -6.32 -35.03 20.16
C LEU A 475 -6.95 -33.63 20.20
N ILE A 476 -8.27 -33.58 20.28
CA ILE A 476 -9.01 -32.35 20.58
C ILE A 476 -9.23 -32.33 22.09
N LEU A 477 -8.83 -31.25 22.75
CA LEU A 477 -9.02 -31.11 24.20
C LEU A 477 -10.52 -31.01 24.53
N LYS A 478 -11.00 -31.86 25.46
CA LYS A 478 -12.43 -31.99 25.80
C LYS A 478 -12.94 -30.78 26.61
N GLU A 479 -14.19 -30.40 26.33
CA GLU A 479 -14.91 -29.27 26.93
C GLU A 479 -15.76 -29.73 28.13
N GLU A 480 -15.70 -29.03 29.28
CA GLU A 480 -16.66 -29.23 30.39
C GLU A 480 -17.81 -28.20 30.37
N ALA A 481 -17.51 -26.90 30.14
CA ALA A 481 -18.48 -25.80 29.96
C ALA A 481 -17.78 -24.45 29.65
N GLY A 482 -18.41 -23.58 28.85
CA GLY A 482 -17.92 -22.23 28.51
C GLY A 482 -17.20 -22.19 27.17
N ARG A 483 -18.00 -22.16 26.09
CA ARG A 483 -17.56 -22.52 24.72
C ARG A 483 -16.91 -21.39 23.94
N LYS A 484 -17.16 -20.14 24.32
CA LYS A 484 -16.74 -18.99 23.53
C LYS A 484 -16.34 -17.80 24.39
N ILE A 485 -15.36 -17.07 23.88
CA ILE A 485 -15.15 -15.68 24.24
C ILE A 485 -16.30 -14.91 23.62
N GLU A 486 -17.24 -14.45 24.44
CA GLU A 486 -18.40 -13.73 23.97
C GLU A 486 -17.99 -12.40 23.36
N SER A 487 -18.72 -11.99 22.34
CA SER A 487 -18.52 -10.69 21.69
C SER A 487 -18.89 -9.55 22.64
N ALA A 488 -18.17 -8.43 22.57
CA ALA A 488 -18.63 -7.20 23.20
C ALA A 488 -19.99 -6.77 22.59
N PRO A 489 -20.95 -6.31 23.42
CA PRO A 489 -22.23 -5.85 22.91
C PRO A 489 -22.06 -4.61 22.03
N THR A 490 -22.83 -4.55 20.95
CA THR A 490 -22.90 -3.41 20.03
C THR A 490 -24.29 -2.78 20.02
N ASP A 491 -24.36 -1.53 19.55
CA ASP A 491 -25.62 -0.93 19.12
C ASP A 491 -26.01 -1.38 17.70
N GLU A 492 -27.15 -0.91 17.17
CA GLU A 492 -27.63 -1.22 15.82
C GLU A 492 -26.69 -0.74 14.70
N LEU A 493 -25.74 0.15 14.99
CA LEU A 493 -24.76 0.70 14.05
C LEU A 493 -23.40 -0.01 14.16
N GLY A 494 -23.28 -1.02 15.02
CA GLY A 494 -22.06 -1.80 15.23
C GLY A 494 -21.04 -1.13 16.16
N ASN A 495 -21.39 -0.04 16.85
CA ASN A 495 -20.49 0.58 17.82
C ASN A 495 -20.50 -0.22 19.13
N GLN A 496 -19.31 -0.43 19.71
CA GLN A 496 -19.15 -1.10 21.01
C GLN A 496 -19.79 -0.27 22.14
N ILE A 497 -20.63 -0.91 22.99
CA ILE A 497 -21.29 -0.25 24.14
C ILE A 497 -20.92 -0.86 25.50
N GLY A 498 -20.01 -1.83 25.54
CA GLY A 498 -19.56 -2.47 26.76
C GLY A 498 -18.52 -3.56 26.51
N THR A 499 -18.23 -4.37 27.53
CA THR A 499 -17.32 -5.51 27.46
C THR A 499 -18.05 -6.78 27.85
N ALA A 500 -17.60 -7.94 27.33
CA ALA A 500 -18.11 -9.24 27.73
C ALA A 500 -17.01 -10.04 28.44
N THR A 501 -17.35 -10.65 29.58
CA THR A 501 -16.41 -11.50 30.32
C THR A 501 -16.77 -12.97 30.11
N SER A 502 -15.83 -13.75 29.59
CA SER A 502 -15.94 -15.20 29.43
C SER A 502 -14.97 -15.93 30.35
N VAL A 503 -15.36 -17.11 30.81
CA VAL A 503 -14.49 -18.05 31.52
C VAL A 503 -14.52 -19.37 30.78
N LEU A 504 -13.36 -19.81 30.29
CA LEU A 504 -13.20 -21.06 29.55
C LEU A 504 -12.39 -22.05 30.38
N TYR A 505 -12.77 -23.32 30.30
CA TYR A 505 -12.06 -24.44 30.93
C TYR A 505 -11.71 -25.48 29.87
N PHE A 506 -10.43 -25.85 29.82
CA PHE A 506 -9.94 -26.99 29.02
C PHE A 506 -9.27 -27.96 29.98
N GLU A 507 -9.68 -29.22 29.96
CA GLU A 507 -9.08 -30.22 30.85
C GLU A 507 -8.68 -31.48 30.10
N GLY A 508 -7.75 -32.21 30.72
CA GLY A 508 -7.38 -33.55 30.28
C GLY A 508 -7.28 -34.46 31.48
N ASP A 509 -7.94 -35.61 31.37
CA ASP A 509 -7.84 -36.69 32.33
C ASP A 509 -6.50 -37.44 32.20
N GLU A 510 -6.31 -38.48 33.00
CA GLU A 510 -5.06 -39.26 33.00
C GLU A 510 -4.75 -39.88 31.63
N GLN A 511 -5.78 -40.31 30.90
CA GLN A 511 -5.62 -40.87 29.56
C GLN A 511 -5.27 -39.79 28.53
N ASP A 512 -5.89 -38.61 28.65
CA ASP A 512 -5.56 -37.47 27.82
C ASP A 512 -4.10 -37.04 28.08
N VAL A 513 -3.64 -36.94 29.34
CA VAL A 513 -2.25 -36.57 29.66
C VAL A 513 -1.22 -37.55 29.10
N VAL A 514 -1.48 -38.86 29.18
CA VAL A 514 -0.60 -39.88 28.57
C VAL A 514 -0.52 -39.70 27.06
N THR A 515 -1.63 -39.33 26.42
CA THR A 515 -1.69 -39.07 24.97
C THR A 515 -0.90 -37.81 24.62
N ILE A 516 -1.12 -36.72 25.37
CA ILE A 516 -0.50 -35.41 25.16
C ILE A 516 1.04 -35.47 25.22
N ARG A 517 1.61 -36.32 26.07
CA ARG A 517 3.08 -36.51 26.18
C ARG A 517 3.76 -36.87 24.85
N ASN A 518 3.02 -37.45 23.91
CA ASN A 518 3.53 -37.85 22.60
C ASN A 518 3.24 -36.80 21.51
N MET A 519 2.54 -35.72 21.83
CA MET A 519 2.20 -34.65 20.89
C MET A 519 3.35 -33.65 20.79
N ASN A 520 3.54 -33.07 19.61
CA ASN A 520 4.63 -32.14 19.31
C ASN A 520 4.17 -30.85 18.62
N LEU A 521 2.87 -30.69 18.42
CA LEU A 521 2.27 -29.51 17.81
C LEU A 521 0.95 -29.17 18.52
N LEU A 522 0.79 -27.91 18.89
CA LEU A 522 -0.48 -27.32 19.30
C LEU A 522 -0.99 -26.45 18.15
N GLU A 523 -2.12 -26.82 17.57
CA GLU A 523 -2.83 -26.02 16.59
C GLU A 523 -4.11 -25.46 17.22
N THR A 524 -4.28 -24.15 17.15
CA THR A 524 -5.47 -23.45 17.65
C THR A 524 -6.22 -22.87 16.48
N THR A 525 -7.48 -23.24 16.34
CA THR A 525 -8.42 -22.64 15.37
C THR A 525 -9.39 -21.74 16.13
N PHE A 526 -9.47 -20.48 15.75
CA PHE A 526 -10.47 -19.54 16.26
C PHE A 526 -11.59 -19.40 15.25
N VAL A 527 -12.81 -19.78 15.62
CA VAL A 527 -14.00 -19.42 14.87
C VAL A 527 -14.50 -18.07 15.38
N ILE A 528 -14.56 -17.09 14.49
CA ILE A 528 -14.82 -15.68 14.77
C ILE A 528 -16.18 -15.30 14.20
N LYS A 529 -16.99 -14.62 15.00
CA LYS A 529 -18.30 -14.10 14.58
C LYS A 529 -18.51 -12.69 15.12
N SER A 530 -19.27 -11.89 14.39
CA SER A 530 -19.80 -10.62 14.88
C SER A 530 -20.95 -10.86 15.89
N PRO A 531 -21.42 -9.83 16.63
CA PRO A 531 -22.43 -10.01 17.67
C PRO A 531 -23.73 -10.67 17.18
N LEU A 532 -24.45 -11.31 18.11
CA LEU A 532 -25.65 -12.11 17.84
C LEU A 532 -25.43 -13.18 16.75
N GLU A 533 -24.41 -14.01 16.94
CA GLU A 533 -24.09 -15.15 16.06
C GLU A 533 -23.88 -14.72 14.59
N GLY A 534 -23.22 -13.58 14.40
CA GLY A 534 -22.86 -13.11 13.08
C GLY A 534 -23.95 -12.35 12.33
N SER A 535 -24.95 -11.79 13.05
CA SER A 535 -26.10 -11.11 12.41
C SER A 535 -26.08 -9.58 12.53
N ILE A 536 -25.21 -9.02 13.37
CA ILE A 536 -25.08 -7.56 13.57
C ILE A 536 -23.68 -7.12 13.14
N PRO A 537 -23.54 -5.97 12.45
CA PRO A 537 -22.23 -5.46 12.07
C PRO A 537 -21.35 -5.16 13.28
N THR A 538 -20.05 -5.24 13.06
CA THR A 538 -19.00 -4.87 14.00
C THR A 538 -18.16 -3.75 13.43
N LYS A 539 -17.70 -2.83 14.27
CA LYS A 539 -16.76 -1.76 13.90
C LYS A 539 -15.47 -1.91 14.70
N ILE A 540 -14.34 -1.97 14.00
CA ILE A 540 -13.03 -2.09 14.64
C ILE A 540 -12.32 -0.73 14.65
N SER A 541 -11.95 -0.27 15.84
CA SER A 541 -11.30 1.01 16.10
C SER A 541 -10.13 0.87 17.10
N PRO A 542 -9.20 1.84 17.20
CA PRO A 542 -7.96 1.71 17.98
C PRO A 542 -8.10 1.55 19.50
N GLU A 543 -9.24 1.93 20.06
CA GLU A 543 -9.50 1.90 21.50
C GLU A 543 -9.89 0.51 22.04
N LEU A 544 -10.25 -0.42 21.16
CA LEU A 544 -10.73 -1.75 21.55
C LEU A 544 -9.61 -2.63 22.09
N ARG A 545 -9.94 -3.48 23.06
CA ARG A 545 -8.97 -4.34 23.78
C ARG A 545 -9.57 -5.69 24.13
N LEU A 546 -8.70 -6.69 24.26
CA LEU A 546 -9.00 -8.01 24.80
C LEU A 546 -8.01 -8.32 25.92
N ASP A 547 -8.52 -8.60 27.12
CA ASP A 547 -7.72 -8.92 28.31
C ASP A 547 -7.86 -10.42 28.63
N LEU A 548 -6.77 -11.17 28.49
CA LEU A 548 -6.70 -12.61 28.77
C LEU A 548 -5.89 -12.90 30.04
N ARG A 549 -6.52 -13.58 30.99
CA ARG A 549 -5.88 -14.13 32.19
C ARG A 549 -5.92 -15.65 32.13
N LEU A 550 -4.74 -16.28 32.07
CA LEU A 550 -4.62 -17.73 31.96
C LEU A 550 -4.03 -18.32 33.25
N GLY A 551 -4.62 -19.39 33.74
CA GLY A 551 -4.09 -20.22 34.82
C GLY A 551 -4.20 -21.70 34.49
N VAL A 552 -3.44 -22.52 35.22
CA VAL A 552 -3.51 -23.97 35.14
C VAL A 552 -3.64 -24.55 36.53
N GLU A 553 -4.49 -25.56 36.67
CA GLU A 553 -4.56 -26.47 37.79
C GLU A 553 -4.03 -27.83 37.34
N VAL A 554 -3.13 -28.44 38.11
CA VAL A 554 -2.59 -29.78 37.83
C VAL A 554 -2.74 -30.67 39.04
N LYS A 555 -3.00 -31.95 38.79
CA LYS A 555 -2.94 -33.00 39.80
C LYS A 555 -1.69 -33.84 39.55
N LEU A 556 -0.93 -34.09 40.60
CA LEU A 556 0.28 -34.91 40.54
C LEU A 556 0.00 -36.34 41.01
N HIS A 557 0.80 -37.29 40.53
CA HIS A 557 0.85 -38.68 41.02
C HIS A 557 1.09 -38.77 42.53
#